data_AF-A0A9E2A6A6-F1
#
_entry.id   AF-A0A9E2A6A6-F1
#
_cell.length_a   1.000
_cell.length_b   1.000
_cell.length_c   1.000
_cell.angle_alpha   90.00
_cell.angle_beta   90.00
_cell.angle_gamma   90.00
#
_symmetry.space_group_name_H-M   'P 1'
#
loop_
_entity.id
_entity.type
_entity.pdbx_description
1 polymer ?
#
loop_
_entity_poly.entity_id
_entity_poly.type
_entity_poly.pdbx_seq_one_letter_code
_entity_poly.pdbx_strand_id
1 'polypeptide(L)'
;MATETVLNAITGKETFATQGERITAVYPPTFCNWRLLLAVAVITEVSVILVGLGPGGFPGWGWFLTASVYVQWLALFCAAGLCIVSGWTGRFSSDGAWVFSWLIVLFLAMVFSFAAWLGAAISMPGAIQDDVGMFVLKNVMAVGLVALVFFRYLVMRARWKAELLAQSEARVQALQARIQPHFLFNSLNTIASLVHDDPENAEAATLDLADIFRGSMRRADQLIPLRAELKLARQYLDMEQRRLGERLEVEWRVDDLP
;
A
#
# COMPACT_ATOMS: atom_id res chain seq x y z
N MET A 1 -15.45 0.63 -18.33
CA MET A 1 -15.54 0.41 -16.87
C MET A 1 -15.61 -1.08 -16.50
N ALA A 2 -16.50 -1.90 -17.08
CA ALA A 2 -16.54 -3.35 -16.77
C ALA A 2 -15.34 -4.17 -17.32
N THR A 3 -14.73 -3.74 -18.43
CA THR A 3 -13.63 -4.45 -19.10
C THR A 3 -12.26 -4.20 -18.44
N GLU A 4 -12.04 -3.02 -17.85
CA GLU A 4 -10.81 -2.71 -17.09
C GLU A 4 -10.72 -3.49 -15.77
N THR A 5 -11.87 -3.77 -15.14
CA THR A 5 -11.93 -4.60 -13.92
C THR A 5 -11.46 -6.03 -14.19
N VAL A 6 -11.76 -6.59 -15.36
CA VAL A 6 -11.34 -7.94 -15.75
C VAL A 6 -9.83 -7.99 -16.07
N LEU A 7 -9.29 -6.94 -16.70
CA LEU A 7 -7.86 -6.87 -17.02
C LEU A 7 -6.98 -6.65 -15.77
N ASN A 8 -7.48 -5.89 -14.79
CA ASN A 8 -6.81 -5.73 -13.48
C ASN A 8 -6.85 -7.01 -12.63
N ALA A 9 -7.87 -7.86 -12.79
CA ALA A 9 -7.94 -9.15 -12.10
C ALA A 9 -6.86 -10.15 -12.56
N ILE A 10 -6.44 -10.07 -13.83
CA ILE A 10 -5.42 -10.95 -14.43
C ILE A 10 -3.99 -10.47 -14.13
N THR A 11 -3.77 -9.16 -13.94
CA THR A 11 -2.43 -8.56 -13.78
C THR A 11 -1.94 -8.49 -12.32
N GLY A 12 -2.71 -9.01 -11.36
CA GLY A 12 -2.32 -9.00 -9.95
C GLY A 12 -2.27 -7.60 -9.33
N LYS A 13 -2.96 -6.62 -9.93
CA LYS A 13 -3.11 -5.27 -9.35
C LYS A 13 -4.09 -5.32 -8.18
N GLU A 14 -3.63 -4.89 -7.01
CA GLU A 14 -4.50 -4.62 -5.85
C GLU A 14 -5.59 -3.63 -6.28
N THR A 15 -6.87 -4.04 -6.19
CA THR A 15 -8.02 -3.24 -6.61
C THR A 15 -8.41 -2.23 -5.53
N PHE A 16 -7.75 -1.08 -5.53
CA PHE A 16 -8.18 0.08 -4.77
C PHE A 16 -9.32 0.78 -5.50
N ALA A 17 -10.46 1.02 -4.84
CA ALA A 17 -11.44 1.96 -5.34
C ALA A 17 -11.03 3.37 -4.89
N THR A 18 -10.74 4.24 -5.86
CA THR A 18 -10.41 5.65 -5.63
C THR A 18 -11.63 6.51 -5.94
N GLN A 19 -12.10 7.30 -4.99
CA GLN A 19 -13.12 8.33 -5.22
C GLN A 19 -12.54 9.67 -4.74
N GLY A 20 -11.94 10.43 -5.67
CA GLY A 20 -11.01 11.53 -5.34
C GLY A 20 -9.67 11.03 -4.78
N GLU A 21 -8.88 11.91 -4.14
CA GLU A 21 -7.59 11.61 -3.47
C GLU A 21 -7.69 10.65 -2.27
N ARG A 22 -8.87 10.06 -1.99
CA ARG A 22 -9.06 9.13 -0.87
C ARG A 22 -9.35 7.71 -1.36
N ILE A 23 -8.58 6.75 -0.84
CA ILE A 23 -8.80 5.31 -0.99
C ILE A 23 -10.00 4.94 -0.12
N THR A 24 -11.17 4.69 -0.72
CA THR A 24 -12.44 4.51 -0.01
C THR A 24 -12.84 3.05 0.21
N ALA A 25 -12.28 2.10 -0.54
CA ALA A 25 -12.55 0.68 -0.35
C ALA A 25 -11.34 -0.20 -0.69
N VAL A 26 -11.07 -1.17 0.18
CA VAL A 26 -10.02 -2.17 0.04
C VAL A 26 -10.67 -3.53 -0.17
N TYR A 27 -10.59 -4.05 -1.38
CA TYR A 27 -11.10 -5.38 -1.71
C TYR A 27 -10.05 -6.46 -1.42
N PRO A 28 -10.50 -7.70 -1.13
CA PRO A 28 -9.58 -8.83 -1.00
C PRO A 28 -8.79 -9.04 -2.30
N PRO A 29 -7.49 -9.36 -2.22
CA PRO A 29 -6.66 -9.58 -3.40
C PRO A 29 -7.14 -10.81 -4.17
N THR A 30 -6.88 -10.85 -5.48
CA THR A 30 -7.13 -12.05 -6.27
C THR A 30 -6.20 -13.18 -5.82
N PHE A 31 -6.79 -14.28 -5.32
CA PHE A 31 -6.05 -15.44 -4.81
C PHE A 31 -5.42 -16.33 -5.90
N CYS A 32 -5.49 -15.90 -7.16
CA CYS A 32 -4.87 -16.55 -8.31
C CYS A 32 -3.38 -16.15 -8.55
N ASN A 33 -2.78 -15.34 -7.67
CA ASN A 33 -1.37 -14.98 -7.80
C ASN A 33 -0.46 -16.04 -7.16
N TRP A 34 0.55 -16.53 -7.89
CA TRP A 34 1.51 -17.53 -7.39
C TRP A 34 2.20 -17.12 -6.07
N ARG A 35 2.47 -15.82 -5.90
CA ARG A 35 3.05 -15.28 -4.65
C ARG A 35 2.14 -15.48 -3.44
N LEU A 36 0.83 -15.34 -3.63
CA LEU A 36 -0.14 -15.51 -2.55
C LEU A 36 -0.37 -16.99 -2.27
N LEU A 37 -0.38 -17.84 -3.30
CA LEU A 37 -0.40 -19.29 -3.16
C LEU A 37 0.81 -19.80 -2.36
N LEU A 38 2.01 -19.28 -2.65
CA LEU A 38 3.21 -19.60 -1.86
C LEU A 38 3.08 -19.12 -0.41
N ALA A 39 2.57 -17.91 -0.18
CA ALA A 39 2.37 -17.43 1.19
C ALA A 39 1.40 -18.32 1.98
N VAL A 40 0.29 -18.73 1.36
CA VAL A 40 -0.67 -19.67 1.97
C VAL A 40 0.01 -21.02 2.26
N ALA A 41 0.74 -21.58 1.30
CA ALA A 41 1.46 -22.85 1.47
C ALA A 41 2.46 -22.81 2.64
N VAL A 42 3.24 -21.73 2.75
CA VAL A 42 4.19 -21.54 3.87
C VAL A 42 3.46 -21.41 5.20
N ILE A 43 2.38 -20.63 5.27
CA ILE A 43 1.60 -20.44 6.51
C ILE A 43 1.00 -21.77 6.97
N THR A 44 0.50 -22.57 6.04
CA THR A 44 -0.08 -23.88 6.36
C THR A 44 0.98 -24.87 6.85
N GLU A 45 2.16 -24.89 6.25
CA GLU A 45 3.26 -25.74 6.73
C GLU A 45 3.73 -25.34 8.12
N VAL A 46 3.89 -24.03 8.36
CA VAL A 46 4.21 -23.52 9.69
C VAL A 46 3.14 -23.94 10.70
N SER A 47 1.86 -23.89 10.32
CA SER A 47 0.77 -24.34 11.19
C SER A 47 0.86 -25.84 11.53
N VAL A 48 1.19 -26.70 10.55
CA VAL A 48 1.40 -28.14 10.77
C VAL A 48 2.58 -28.40 11.70
N ILE A 49 3.71 -27.69 11.49
CA ILE A 49 4.89 -27.80 12.36
C ILE A 49 4.55 -27.39 13.79
N LEU A 50 3.82 -26.29 13.97
CA LEU A 50 3.39 -25.81 15.29
C LEU A 50 2.50 -26.83 16.00
N VAL A 51 1.58 -27.48 15.29
CA VAL A 51 0.73 -28.55 15.85
C VAL A 51 1.57 -29.78 16.20
N GLY A 52 2.52 -30.16 15.35
CA GLY A 52 3.40 -31.31 15.55
C GLY A 52 4.40 -31.15 16.70
N LEU A 53 4.78 -29.92 17.05
CA LEU A 53 5.63 -29.59 18.20
C LEU A 53 4.84 -29.38 19.50
N GLY A 54 3.54 -29.68 19.49
CA GLY A 54 2.67 -29.56 20.65
C GLY A 54 3.08 -30.46 21.83
N PRO A 55 2.37 -30.37 22.96
CA PRO A 55 2.74 -31.00 24.24
C PRO A 55 2.85 -32.53 24.22
N GLY A 56 2.40 -33.20 23.15
CA GLY A 56 2.56 -34.65 22.95
C GLY A 56 3.90 -35.07 22.33
N GLY A 57 4.77 -34.13 21.95
CA GLY A 57 5.99 -34.41 21.20
C GLY A 57 5.70 -34.75 19.73
N PHE A 58 6.77 -34.83 18.92
CA PHE A 58 6.64 -35.08 17.48
C PHE A 58 6.10 -36.51 17.22
N PRO A 59 4.93 -36.68 16.58
CA PRO A 59 4.31 -38.00 16.38
C PRO A 59 5.06 -38.94 15.43
N GLY A 60 6.05 -38.42 14.70
CA GLY A 60 6.84 -39.15 13.71
C GLY A 60 6.67 -38.60 12.28
N TRP A 61 7.62 -38.95 11.41
CA TRP A 61 7.68 -38.46 10.03
C TRP A 61 6.48 -38.87 9.18
N GLY A 62 5.88 -40.04 9.45
CA GLY A 62 4.69 -40.52 8.73
C GLY A 62 3.47 -39.62 8.91
N TRP A 63 3.19 -39.19 10.15
CA TRP A 63 2.11 -38.24 10.44
C TRP A 63 2.38 -36.87 9.82
N PHE A 64 3.63 -36.39 9.89
CA PHE A 64 3.99 -35.11 9.30
C PHE A 64 3.76 -35.08 7.79
N LEU A 65 4.16 -36.12 7.07
CA LEU A 65 3.96 -36.21 5.63
C LEU A 65 2.48 -36.29 5.25
N THR A 66 1.67 -37.08 5.97
CA THR A 66 0.22 -37.16 5.68
C THR A 66 -0.51 -35.87 6.03
N ALA A 67 -0.15 -35.22 7.14
CA ALA A 67 -0.70 -33.92 7.54
C ALA A 67 -0.31 -32.81 6.56
N SER A 68 0.95 -32.73 6.16
CA SER A 68 1.45 -31.73 5.18
C SER A 68 0.72 -31.86 3.85
N VAL A 69 0.65 -33.08 3.29
CA VAL A 69 -0.09 -33.33 2.04
C VAL A 69 -1.56 -32.94 2.22
N TYR A 70 -2.22 -33.39 3.28
CA TYR A 70 -3.63 -33.05 3.54
C TYR A 70 -3.88 -31.54 3.58
N VAL A 71 -3.08 -30.79 4.37
CA VAL A 71 -3.28 -29.35 4.52
C VAL A 71 -2.94 -28.60 3.24
N GLN A 72 -1.95 -29.04 2.46
CA GLN A 72 -1.63 -28.44 1.15
C GLN A 72 -2.78 -28.60 0.15
N TRP A 73 -3.37 -29.80 0.06
CA TRP A 73 -4.53 -30.03 -0.82
C TRP A 73 -5.74 -29.20 -0.39
N LEU A 74 -6.01 -29.13 0.92
CA LEU A 74 -7.06 -28.29 1.49
C LEU A 74 -6.83 -26.79 1.18
N ALA A 75 -5.60 -26.32 1.32
CA ALA A 75 -5.22 -24.94 1.06
C ALA A 75 -5.41 -24.57 -0.42
N LEU A 76 -4.98 -25.45 -1.33
CA LEU A 76 -5.19 -25.27 -2.77
C LEU A 76 -6.68 -25.28 -3.13
N PHE A 77 -7.47 -26.16 -2.52
CA PHE A 77 -8.91 -26.21 -2.71
C PHE A 77 -9.60 -24.90 -2.27
N CYS A 78 -9.23 -24.38 -1.10
CA CYS A 78 -9.74 -23.10 -0.61
C CYS A 78 -9.29 -21.92 -1.50
N ALA A 79 -8.03 -21.89 -1.92
CA ALA A 79 -7.50 -20.83 -2.79
C ALA A 79 -8.16 -20.83 -4.18
N ALA A 80 -8.37 -22.01 -4.77
CA ALA A 80 -9.10 -22.17 -6.03
C ALA A 80 -10.55 -21.69 -5.90
N GLY A 81 -11.24 -22.08 -4.82
CA GLY A 81 -12.61 -21.62 -4.55
C GLY A 81 -12.70 -20.10 -4.37
N LEU A 82 -11.77 -19.51 -3.62
CA LEU A 82 -11.66 -18.05 -3.49
C LEU A 82 -11.39 -17.36 -4.83
N CYS A 83 -10.54 -17.92 -5.69
CA CYS A 83 -10.28 -17.33 -6.99
C CYS A 83 -11.54 -17.33 -7.88
N ILE A 84 -12.29 -18.43 -7.92
CA ILE A 84 -13.55 -18.52 -8.68
C ILE A 84 -14.57 -17.51 -8.15
N VAL A 85 -14.68 -17.40 -6.83
CA VAL A 85 -15.66 -16.53 -6.16
C VAL A 85 -15.23 -15.05 -6.19
N SER A 86 -13.94 -14.76 -6.38
CA SER A 86 -13.44 -13.37 -6.43
C SER A 86 -14.04 -12.53 -7.57
N GLY A 87 -14.52 -13.17 -8.65
CA GLY A 87 -15.29 -12.47 -9.69
C GLY A 87 -16.65 -11.95 -9.20
N TRP A 88 -17.22 -12.57 -8.17
CA TRP A 88 -18.51 -12.21 -7.57
C TRP A 88 -18.36 -11.28 -6.36
N THR A 89 -17.19 -11.25 -5.71
CA THR A 89 -16.95 -10.39 -4.54
C THR A 89 -17.06 -8.90 -4.86
N GLY A 90 -16.91 -8.49 -6.13
CA GLY A 90 -17.08 -7.11 -6.57
C GLY A 90 -18.53 -6.59 -6.55
N ARG A 91 -19.52 -7.45 -6.28
CA ARG A 91 -20.93 -7.04 -6.15
C ARG A 91 -21.33 -6.65 -4.72
N PHE A 92 -20.51 -6.99 -3.72
CA PHE A 92 -20.79 -6.74 -2.31
C PHE A 92 -20.05 -5.50 -1.80
N SER A 93 -20.51 -4.94 -0.68
CA SER A 93 -19.81 -3.85 0.02
C SER A 93 -18.40 -4.29 0.46
N SER A 94 -17.47 -3.34 0.59
CA SER A 94 -16.06 -3.63 0.94
C SER A 94 -15.94 -4.54 2.16
N ASP A 95 -16.65 -4.23 3.25
CA ASP A 95 -16.59 -5.02 4.48
C ASP A 95 -17.31 -6.37 4.33
N GLY A 96 -18.40 -6.41 3.55
CA GLY A 96 -19.14 -7.63 3.24
C GLY A 96 -18.31 -8.63 2.42
N ALA A 97 -17.44 -8.15 1.52
CA ALA A 97 -16.59 -8.99 0.69
C ALA A 97 -15.55 -9.79 1.50
N TRP A 98 -14.98 -9.19 2.57
CA TRP A 98 -14.05 -9.88 3.46
C TRP A 98 -14.74 -10.96 4.30
N VAL A 99 -15.90 -10.63 4.87
CA VAL A 99 -16.69 -11.60 5.64
C VAL A 99 -17.14 -12.76 4.76
N PHE A 100 -17.62 -12.47 3.55
CA PHE A 100 -18.01 -13.50 2.59
C PHE A 100 -16.84 -14.41 2.18
N SER A 101 -15.65 -13.83 1.96
CA SER A 101 -14.42 -14.59 1.68
C SER A 101 -14.01 -15.49 2.85
N TRP A 102 -14.25 -15.08 4.10
CA TRP A 102 -13.99 -15.92 5.25
C TRP A 102 -15.01 -17.05 5.39
N LEU A 103 -16.29 -16.75 5.18
CA LEU A 103 -17.37 -17.75 5.22
C LEU A 103 -17.21 -18.82 4.14
N ILE A 104 -16.80 -18.45 2.92
CA ILE A 104 -16.57 -19.43 1.85
C ILE A 104 -15.40 -20.35 2.17
N VAL A 105 -14.32 -19.85 2.80
CA VAL A 105 -13.20 -20.69 3.25
C VAL A 105 -13.65 -21.69 4.31
N LEU A 106 -14.45 -21.26 5.29
CA LEU A 106 -15.01 -22.16 6.30
C LEU A 106 -15.88 -23.26 5.67
N PHE A 107 -16.73 -22.87 4.72
CA PHE A 107 -17.59 -23.80 3.99
C PHE A 107 -16.77 -24.82 3.18
N LEU A 108 -15.78 -24.36 2.41
CA LEU A 108 -14.91 -25.25 1.63
C LEU A 108 -14.10 -26.19 2.52
N ALA A 109 -13.60 -25.69 3.67
CA ALA A 109 -12.90 -26.50 4.65
C ALA A 109 -13.81 -27.57 5.28
N MET A 110 -15.06 -27.24 5.57
CA MET A 110 -16.05 -28.19 6.07
C MET A 110 -16.32 -29.29 5.05
N VAL A 111 -16.58 -28.93 3.79
CA VAL A 111 -16.84 -29.88 2.70
C VAL A 111 -15.64 -30.79 2.46
N PHE A 112 -14.43 -30.23 2.38
CA PHE A 112 -13.20 -31.00 2.17
C PHE A 112 -12.91 -31.94 3.33
N SER A 113 -13.05 -31.47 4.58
CA SER A 113 -12.81 -32.29 5.77
C SER A 113 -13.80 -33.45 5.89
N PHE A 114 -15.08 -33.21 5.55
CA PHE A 114 -16.10 -34.25 5.52
C PHE A 114 -15.80 -35.29 4.43
N ALA A 115 -15.44 -34.86 3.22
CA ALA A 115 -15.07 -35.75 2.13
C ALA A 115 -13.81 -36.57 2.45
N ALA A 116 -12.81 -35.96 3.08
CA ALA A 116 -11.60 -36.65 3.51
C ALA A 116 -11.89 -37.71 4.58
N TRP A 117 -12.75 -37.41 5.55
CA TRP A 117 -13.17 -38.39 6.55
C TRP A 117 -13.92 -39.56 5.91
N LEU A 118 -14.87 -39.28 5.00
CA LEU A 118 -15.62 -40.31 4.29
C LEU A 118 -14.71 -41.20 3.44
N GLY A 119 -13.75 -40.60 2.72
CA GLY A 119 -12.77 -41.34 1.93
C GLY A 119 -11.88 -42.23 2.79
N ALA A 120 -11.39 -41.72 3.92
CA ALA A 120 -10.61 -42.51 4.87
C ALA A 120 -11.41 -43.67 5.46
N ALA A 121 -12.69 -43.46 5.80
CA ALA A 121 -13.57 -44.50 6.33
C ALA A 121 -13.78 -45.68 5.35
N ILE A 122 -13.81 -45.41 4.04
CA ILE A 122 -14.00 -46.43 2.99
C ILE A 122 -12.67 -47.12 2.64
N SER A 123 -11.59 -46.35 2.43
CA SER A 123 -10.33 -46.89 1.93
C SER A 123 -9.43 -47.50 3.01
N MET A 124 -9.45 -46.94 4.23
CA MET A 124 -8.61 -47.39 5.35
C MET A 124 -9.40 -47.36 6.66
N PRO A 125 -10.25 -48.38 6.92
CA PRO A 125 -11.06 -48.45 8.12
C PRO A 125 -10.18 -48.37 9.39
N GLY A 126 -10.49 -47.44 10.29
CA GLY A 126 -9.76 -47.24 11.55
C GLY A 126 -8.56 -46.30 11.50
N ALA A 127 -8.24 -45.70 10.33
CA ALA A 127 -7.18 -44.69 10.22
C ALA A 127 -7.51 -43.38 10.97
N ILE A 128 -8.79 -43.03 11.06
CA ILE A 128 -9.29 -41.89 11.83
C ILE A 128 -10.18 -42.46 12.95
N GLN A 129 -9.74 -42.27 14.20
CA GLN A 129 -10.48 -42.72 15.39
C GLN A 129 -11.48 -41.68 15.90
N ASP A 130 -11.34 -40.42 15.46
CA ASP A 130 -12.27 -39.34 15.81
C ASP A 130 -13.62 -39.52 15.08
N ASP A 131 -14.71 -39.25 15.80
CA ASP A 131 -16.05 -39.08 15.20
C ASP A 131 -16.04 -38.00 14.10
N VAL A 132 -16.87 -38.16 13.07
CA VAL A 132 -16.97 -37.23 11.93
C VAL A 132 -17.10 -35.78 12.40
N GLY A 133 -17.99 -35.55 13.37
CA GLY A 133 -18.25 -34.23 13.91
C GLY A 133 -17.04 -33.62 14.58
N MET A 134 -16.29 -34.41 15.35
CA MET A 134 -15.10 -33.92 16.06
C MET A 134 -13.95 -33.66 15.08
N PHE A 135 -13.74 -34.54 14.09
CA PHE A 135 -12.73 -34.34 13.05
C PHE A 135 -13.01 -33.08 12.23
N VAL A 136 -14.24 -32.91 11.74
CA VAL A 136 -14.64 -31.74 10.96
C VAL A 136 -14.54 -30.47 11.81
N LEU A 137 -15.01 -30.50 13.06
CA LEU A 137 -14.95 -29.34 13.96
C LEU A 137 -13.51 -28.88 14.22
N LYS A 138 -12.60 -29.81 14.56
CA LYS A 138 -11.17 -29.47 14.78
C LYS A 138 -10.55 -28.82 13.54
N ASN A 139 -10.78 -29.38 12.35
CA ASN A 139 -10.26 -28.85 11.10
C ASN A 139 -10.84 -27.47 10.75
N VAL A 140 -12.16 -27.32 10.83
CA VAL A 140 -12.84 -26.05 10.52
C VAL A 140 -12.41 -24.95 11.50
N MET A 141 -12.25 -25.26 12.78
CA MET A 141 -11.75 -24.31 13.78
C MET A 141 -10.31 -23.90 13.51
N ALA A 142 -9.43 -24.86 13.19
CA ALA A 142 -8.03 -24.58 12.88
C ALA A 142 -7.89 -23.69 11.62
N VAL A 143 -8.57 -24.07 10.52
CA VAL A 143 -8.58 -23.29 9.28
C VAL A 143 -9.23 -21.93 9.50
N GLY A 144 -10.32 -21.87 10.26
CA GLY A 144 -11.03 -20.62 10.55
C GLY A 144 -10.15 -19.61 11.28
N LEU A 145 -9.38 -20.06 12.28
CA LEU A 145 -8.43 -19.22 13.01
C LEU A 145 -7.30 -18.73 12.10
N VAL A 146 -6.65 -19.63 11.35
CA VAL A 146 -5.55 -19.28 10.44
C VAL A 146 -6.03 -18.30 9.36
N ALA A 147 -7.20 -18.58 8.75
CA ALA A 147 -7.80 -17.72 7.74
C ALA A 147 -8.18 -16.34 8.32
N LEU A 148 -8.72 -16.29 9.54
CA LEU A 148 -9.05 -15.02 10.20
C LEU A 148 -7.80 -14.15 10.40
N VAL A 149 -6.73 -14.73 10.94
CA VAL A 149 -5.46 -14.02 11.15
C VAL A 149 -4.88 -13.56 9.82
N PHE A 150 -4.89 -14.42 8.81
CA PHE A 150 -4.37 -14.10 7.49
C PHE A 150 -5.15 -12.98 6.80
N PHE A 151 -6.49 -13.02 6.81
CA PHE A 151 -7.30 -11.94 6.26
C PHE A 151 -7.11 -10.63 7.02
N ARG A 152 -7.01 -10.66 8.36
CA ARG A 152 -6.70 -9.47 9.17
C ARG A 152 -5.35 -8.87 8.80
N TYR A 153 -4.33 -9.70 8.57
CA TYR A 153 -3.03 -9.26 8.08
C TYR A 153 -3.14 -8.57 6.71
N LEU A 154 -3.89 -9.14 5.77
CA LEU A 154 -4.07 -8.54 4.44
C LEU A 154 -4.78 -7.18 4.50
N VAL A 155 -5.84 -7.07 5.32
CA VAL A 155 -6.54 -5.79 5.54
C VAL A 155 -5.58 -4.75 6.12
N MET A 156 -4.80 -5.12 7.14
CA MET A 156 -3.86 -4.18 7.77
C MET A 156 -2.79 -3.73 6.77
N ARG A 157 -2.21 -4.68 6.03
CA ARG A 157 -1.19 -4.38 5.02
C ARG A 157 -1.71 -3.41 3.96
N ALA A 158 -2.94 -3.59 3.51
CA ALA A 158 -3.55 -2.70 2.52
C ALA A 158 -3.79 -1.29 3.09
N ARG A 159 -4.25 -1.17 4.34
CA ARG A 159 -4.41 0.13 5.02
C ARG A 159 -3.08 0.86 5.19
N TRP A 160 -2.02 0.15 5.58
CA TRP A 160 -0.68 0.73 5.74
C TRP A 160 -0.14 1.29 4.43
N LYS A 161 -0.29 0.55 3.33
CA LYS A 161 0.13 1.03 2.01
C LYS A 161 -0.62 2.30 1.59
N ALA A 162 -1.93 2.32 1.81
CA ALA A 162 -2.77 3.47 1.51
C ALA A 162 -2.32 4.72 2.29
N GLU A 163 -2.04 4.56 3.58
CA GLU A 163 -1.57 5.65 4.44
C GLU A 163 -0.18 6.15 4.04
N LEU A 164 0.76 5.24 3.71
CA LEU A 164 2.08 5.60 3.22
C LEU A 164 2.03 6.41 1.92
N LEU A 165 1.17 6.02 0.98
CA LEU A 165 0.97 6.76 -0.27
C LEU A 165 0.42 8.16 0.00
N ALA A 166 -0.63 8.27 0.82
CA ALA A 166 -1.21 9.57 1.19
C ALA A 166 -0.19 10.49 1.89
N GLN A 167 0.65 9.94 2.78
CA GLN A 167 1.73 10.70 3.40
C GLN A 167 2.80 11.14 2.40
N SER A 168 3.14 10.29 1.42
CA SER A 168 4.10 10.64 0.38
C SER A 168 3.59 11.75 -0.53
N GLU A 169 2.32 11.70 -0.92
CA GLU A 169 1.65 12.72 -1.72
C GLU A 169 1.57 14.04 -0.94
N ALA A 170 1.17 14.00 0.33
CA ALA A 170 1.15 15.19 1.18
C ALA A 170 2.53 15.83 1.36
N ARG A 171 3.60 15.02 1.46
CA ARG A 171 4.98 15.53 1.52
C ARG A 171 5.39 16.18 0.21
N VAL A 172 5.04 15.58 -0.93
CA VAL A 172 5.30 16.17 -2.25
C VAL A 172 4.53 17.47 -2.41
N GLN A 173 3.25 17.51 -2.05
CA GLN A 173 2.44 18.73 -2.06
C GLN A 173 2.99 19.80 -1.12
N ALA A 174 3.45 19.44 0.08
CA ALA A 174 4.07 20.39 1.01
C ALA A 174 5.41 20.94 0.48
N LEU A 175 6.21 20.12 -0.22
CA LEU A 175 7.43 20.57 -0.90
C LEU A 175 7.09 21.49 -2.08
N GLN A 176 6.07 21.15 -2.86
CA GLN A 176 5.58 22.00 -3.95
C GLN A 176 5.01 23.31 -3.43
N ALA A 177 4.29 23.32 -2.30
CA ALA A 177 3.73 24.53 -1.71
C ALA A 177 4.80 25.52 -1.20
N ARG A 178 6.02 25.05 -0.90
CA ARG A 178 7.17 25.93 -0.61
C ARG A 178 7.69 26.68 -1.83
N ILE A 179 7.37 26.23 -3.04
CA ILE A 179 7.70 26.91 -4.30
C ILE A 179 6.43 27.58 -4.78
N GLN A 180 6.37 28.92 -4.81
CA GLN A 180 5.25 29.60 -5.43
C GLN A 180 5.36 29.38 -6.96
N PRO A 181 4.59 28.46 -7.59
CA PRO A 181 4.87 28.04 -8.97
C PRO A 181 4.73 29.22 -9.94
N HIS A 182 3.82 30.13 -9.61
CA HIS A 182 3.60 31.38 -10.33
C HIS A 182 4.83 32.30 -10.32
N PHE A 183 5.58 32.38 -9.21
CA PHE A 183 6.82 33.17 -9.18
C PHE A 183 7.84 32.59 -10.16
N LEU A 184 8.07 31.27 -10.12
CA LEU A 184 9.01 30.60 -11.03
C LEU A 184 8.68 30.84 -12.50
N PHE A 185 7.44 30.60 -12.91
CA PHE A 185 7.03 30.80 -14.31
C PHE A 185 7.17 32.26 -14.74
N ASN A 186 6.83 33.21 -13.87
CA ASN A 186 6.97 34.62 -14.17
C ASN A 186 8.43 35.06 -14.27
N SER A 187 9.28 34.62 -13.34
CA SER A 187 10.72 34.91 -13.39
C SER A 187 11.36 34.36 -14.66
N LEU A 188 11.00 33.12 -15.08
CA LEU A 188 11.48 32.55 -16.33
C LEU A 188 11.02 33.33 -17.56
N ASN A 189 9.77 33.81 -17.59
CA ASN A 189 9.27 34.66 -18.68
C ASN A 189 10.00 36.00 -18.75
N THR A 190 10.25 36.65 -17.61
CA THR A 190 11.02 37.90 -17.55
C THR A 190 12.46 37.69 -18.02
N ILE A 191 13.11 36.61 -17.58
CA ILE A 191 14.45 36.24 -18.07
C ILE A 191 14.42 36.02 -19.59
N ALA A 192 13.44 35.27 -20.10
CA ALA A 192 13.31 35.00 -21.53
C ALA A 192 13.16 36.28 -22.38
N SER A 193 12.45 37.30 -21.88
CA SER A 193 12.39 38.60 -22.56
C SER A 193 13.71 39.37 -22.52
N LEU A 194 14.50 39.23 -21.45
CA LEU A 194 15.78 39.92 -21.30
C LEU A 194 16.90 39.30 -22.14
N VAL A 195 16.85 38.01 -22.46
CA VAL A 195 17.94 37.31 -23.18
C VAL A 195 18.34 37.98 -24.50
N HIS A 196 17.39 38.58 -25.22
CA HIS A 196 17.65 39.26 -26.50
C HIS A 196 17.92 40.76 -26.34
N ASP A 197 17.23 41.42 -25.41
CA ASP A 197 17.26 42.88 -25.26
C ASP A 197 18.37 43.35 -24.30
N ASP A 198 18.65 42.59 -23.25
CA ASP A 198 19.64 42.88 -22.21
C ASP A 198 20.23 41.58 -21.61
N PRO A 199 21.22 40.98 -22.28
CA PRO A 199 21.77 39.69 -21.89
C PRO A 199 22.51 39.72 -20.54
N GLU A 200 23.11 40.85 -20.16
CA GLU A 200 23.81 40.98 -18.86
C GLU A 200 22.80 40.93 -17.70
N ASN A 201 21.66 41.62 -17.82
CA ASN A 201 20.60 41.52 -16.80
C ASN A 201 19.90 40.15 -16.81
N ALA A 202 19.79 39.48 -17.96
CA ALA A 202 19.28 38.11 -18.03
C ALA A 202 20.16 37.12 -17.27
N GLU A 203 21.49 37.24 -17.38
CA GLU A 203 22.43 36.42 -16.63
C GLU A 203 22.31 36.68 -15.11
N ALA A 204 22.30 37.95 -14.70
CA ALA A 204 22.12 38.32 -13.29
C ALA A 204 20.80 37.79 -12.71
N ALA A 205 19.69 37.96 -13.42
CA ALA A 205 18.37 37.46 -13.01
C ALA A 205 18.32 35.92 -12.91
N THR A 206 19.06 35.21 -13.76
CA THR A 206 19.17 33.75 -13.69
C THR A 206 19.92 33.30 -12.43
N LEU A 207 21.00 34.00 -12.07
CA LEU A 207 21.74 33.74 -10.84
C LEU A 207 20.92 34.08 -9.59
N ASP A 208 20.19 35.21 -9.60
CA ASP A 208 19.29 35.61 -8.52
C ASP A 208 18.19 34.55 -8.31
N LEU A 209 17.58 34.06 -9.40
CA LEU A 209 16.58 32.98 -9.35
C LEU A 209 17.17 31.71 -8.72
N ALA A 210 18.39 31.31 -9.11
CA ALA A 210 19.05 30.13 -8.57
C ALA A 210 19.36 30.27 -7.06
N ASP A 211 19.78 31.45 -6.61
CA ASP A 211 20.03 31.74 -5.19
C ASP A 211 18.75 31.73 -4.36
N ILE A 212 17.66 32.34 -4.87
CA ILE A 212 16.33 32.31 -4.22
C ILE A 212 15.83 30.87 -4.08
N PHE A 213 15.96 30.05 -5.13
CA PHE A 213 15.59 28.64 -5.08
C PHE A 213 16.44 27.82 -4.10
N ARG A 214 17.75 28.07 -4.06
CA ARG A 214 18.64 27.43 -3.10
C ARG A 214 18.28 27.81 -1.66
N GLY A 215 17.88 29.05 -1.43
CA GLY A 215 17.38 29.54 -0.14
C GLY A 215 16.05 28.89 0.26
N SER A 216 15.06 28.84 -0.64
CA SER A 216 13.73 28.28 -0.34
C SER A 216 13.72 26.77 -0.08
N MET A 217 14.69 26.05 -0.66
CA MET A 217 14.88 24.60 -0.43
C MET A 217 15.68 24.28 0.84
N ARG A 218 16.21 25.27 1.57
CA ARG A 218 16.84 24.99 2.87
C ARG A 218 15.81 24.43 3.85
N ARG A 219 16.25 23.46 4.65
CA ARG A 219 15.39 22.87 5.68
C ARG A 219 15.10 23.92 6.76
N ALA A 220 13.86 23.93 7.25
CA ALA A 220 13.39 24.87 8.28
C ALA A 220 14.06 24.67 9.66
N ASP A 221 14.82 23.58 9.84
CA ASP A 221 15.56 23.27 11.07
C ASP A 221 16.96 23.91 11.12
N GLN A 222 17.42 24.56 10.05
CA GLN A 222 18.71 25.26 10.03
C GLN A 222 18.55 26.73 10.45
N LEU A 223 19.24 27.13 11.52
CA LEU A 223 19.39 28.54 11.88
C LEU A 223 20.17 29.28 10.78
N ILE A 224 19.58 30.36 10.26
CA ILE A 224 20.18 31.21 9.22
C ILE A 224 20.45 32.59 9.83
N PRO A 225 21.64 33.19 9.62
CA PRO A 225 21.91 34.55 10.06
C PRO A 225 21.00 35.53 9.32
N LEU A 226 20.45 36.51 10.05
CA LEU A 226 19.52 37.50 9.50
C LEU A 226 20.06 38.20 8.25
N ARG A 227 21.37 38.46 8.20
CA ARG A 227 22.04 39.03 7.01
C ARG A 227 21.84 38.20 5.74
N ALA A 228 21.88 36.87 5.84
CA ALA A 228 21.68 35.99 4.69
C ALA A 228 20.20 35.99 4.25
N GLU A 229 19.27 36.04 5.20
CA GLU A 229 17.83 36.15 4.92
C GLU A 229 17.49 37.48 4.24
N LEU A 230 18.03 38.59 4.75
CA LEU A 230 17.89 39.93 4.16
C LEU A 230 18.50 39.99 2.76
N LYS A 231 19.63 39.32 2.51
CA LYS A 231 20.22 39.21 1.17
C LYS A 231 19.24 38.51 0.22
N LEU A 232 18.65 37.39 0.64
CA LEU A 232 17.69 36.63 -0.15
C LEU A 232 16.41 37.46 -0.43
N ALA A 233 15.93 38.19 0.57
CA ALA A 233 14.78 39.08 0.45
C ALA A 233 15.03 40.24 -0.53
N ARG A 234 16.25 40.80 -0.55
CA ARG A 234 16.65 41.81 -1.55
C ARG A 234 16.65 41.24 -2.96
N GLN A 235 17.28 40.09 -3.17
CA GLN A 235 17.29 39.41 -4.48
C GLN A 235 15.86 39.12 -4.97
N TYR A 236 14.96 38.70 -4.08
CA TYR A 236 13.55 38.50 -4.40
C TYR A 236 12.85 39.79 -4.82
N LEU A 237 13.05 40.87 -4.07
CA LEU A 237 12.45 42.17 -4.38
C LEU A 237 13.02 42.80 -5.65
N ASP A 238 14.31 42.63 -5.93
CA ASP A 238 14.93 43.08 -7.18
C ASP A 238 14.33 42.35 -8.39
N MET A 239 14.07 41.05 -8.26
CA MET A 239 13.37 40.25 -9.27
C MET A 239 11.92 40.72 -9.47
N GLU A 240 11.21 41.00 -8.39
CA GLU A 240 9.85 41.55 -8.45
C GLU A 240 9.82 42.99 -9.00
N GLN A 241 10.85 43.80 -8.73
CA GLN A 241 11.00 45.16 -9.25
C GLN A 241 11.18 45.16 -10.78
N ARG A 242 12.02 44.25 -11.32
CA ARG A 242 12.17 44.07 -12.78
C ARG A 242 10.84 43.74 -13.46
N ARG A 243 9.95 43.03 -12.76
CA ARG A 243 8.62 42.64 -13.27
C ARG A 243 7.57 43.75 -13.13
N LEU A 244 7.52 44.39 -11.96
CA LEU A 244 6.49 45.36 -11.61
C LEU A 244 6.83 46.79 -12.07
N GLY A 245 8.10 47.04 -12.40
CA GLY A 245 8.59 48.36 -12.79
C GLY A 245 8.28 49.38 -11.70
N GLU A 246 7.75 50.54 -12.08
CA GLU A 246 7.41 51.62 -11.15
C GLU A 246 6.24 51.32 -10.21
N ARG A 247 5.56 50.16 -10.35
CA ARG A 247 4.44 49.78 -9.48
C ARG A 247 4.88 49.23 -8.13
N LEU A 248 6.16 48.90 -7.98
CA LEU A 248 6.74 48.43 -6.73
C LEU A 248 7.68 49.52 -6.19
N GLU A 249 7.38 50.00 -4.99
CA GLU A 249 8.27 50.88 -4.22
C GLU A 249 8.64 50.14 -2.93
N VAL A 250 9.95 50.02 -2.68
CA VAL A 250 10.47 49.28 -1.51
C VAL A 250 11.23 50.23 -0.61
N GLU A 251 10.75 50.38 0.63
CA GLU A 251 11.44 51.11 1.69
C GLU A 251 12.07 50.13 2.68
N TRP A 252 13.40 50.13 2.79
CA TRP A 252 14.13 49.29 3.73
C TRP A 252 14.43 50.05 5.03
N ARG A 253 13.81 49.64 6.15
CA ARG A 253 14.13 50.17 7.50
C ARG A 253 14.88 49.11 8.29
N VAL A 254 16.21 49.13 8.21
CA VAL A 254 17.09 48.06 8.72
C VAL A 254 18.11 48.56 9.75
N ASP A 255 18.01 49.82 10.15
CA ASP A 255 19.07 50.56 10.86
C ASP A 255 19.32 50.10 12.31
N ASP A 256 18.41 49.33 12.91
CA ASP A 256 18.46 48.89 14.32
C ASP A 256 18.62 47.37 14.53
N LEU A 257 19.07 46.62 13.52
CA LEU A 257 19.20 45.16 13.63
C LEU A 257 20.65 44.74 14.01
N PRO A 258 20.84 43.91 15.06
CA PRO A 258 22.16 43.44 15.49
C PRO A 258 22.84 42.49 14.50
#